data_AF-A0A6B3HIA9-F1
#
_entry.id   AF-A0A6B3HIA9-F1
#
_cell.length_a   1.000
_cell.length_b   1.000
_cell.length_c   1.000
_cell.angle_alpha   90.00
_cell.angle_beta   90.00
_cell.angle_gamma   90.00
#
_symmetry.space_group_name_H-M   'P 1'
#
loop_
_entity.id
_entity.type
_entity.pdbx_description
1 polymer ?
#
loop_
_entity_poly.entity_id
_entity_poly.type
_entity_poly.pdbx_seq_one_letter_code
_entity_poly.pdbx_strand_id
1 'polypeptide(L)'
;HGGPGEVRAAVRTTEGHDPALWHRLALELGLPGLAVAEEYGGAGCTATELALACEETGRALLPSPLLATAVLAAPLITALGTPE
;
A
#
# COMPACT_ATOMS: atom_id res chain seq x y z
N HIS A 1 15.04 -7.54 -2.06
CA HIS A 1 14.78 -7.33 -0.62
C HIS A 1 15.22 -5.94 -0.27
N GLY A 2 14.39 -5.20 0.46
CA GLY A 2 14.72 -3.87 0.97
C GLY A 2 15.70 -3.97 2.13
N GLY A 3 16.87 -3.37 2.06
CA GLY A 3 17.75 -3.30 3.22
C GLY A 3 17.28 -2.21 4.21
N PRO A 4 17.62 -2.26 5.51
CA PRO A 4 17.38 -1.14 6.43
C PRO A 4 17.98 0.19 5.95
N GLY A 5 19.05 0.14 5.14
CA GLY A 5 19.65 1.31 4.49
C GLY A 5 18.76 1.93 3.42
N GLU A 6 18.05 1.11 2.63
CA GLU A 6 17.15 1.57 1.58
C GLU A 6 15.89 2.20 2.17
N VAL A 7 15.34 1.63 3.25
CA VAL A 7 14.24 2.25 3.99
C VAL A 7 14.62 3.63 4.52
N ARG A 8 15.80 3.75 5.16
CA ARG A 8 16.29 5.04 5.66
C ARG A 8 16.58 6.04 4.54
N ALA A 9 17.05 5.57 3.39
CA ALA A 9 17.27 6.42 2.23
C ALA A 9 15.95 6.95 1.68
N ALA A 10 14.94 6.08 1.54
CA ALA A 10 13.61 6.46 1.05
C ALA A 10 12.91 7.47 1.96
N VAL A 11 12.97 7.32 3.29
CA VAL A 11 12.36 8.28 4.24
C VAL A 11 12.97 9.69 4.13
N ARG A 12 14.18 9.82 3.56
CA ARG A 12 14.83 11.12 3.35
C ARG A 12 14.51 11.75 2.00
N THR A 13 13.83 11.05 1.10
CA THR A 13 13.35 11.65 -0.15
C THR A 13 12.08 12.46 0.13
N THR A 14 11.71 13.33 -0.80
CA THR A 14 10.47 14.11 -0.73
C THR A 14 9.25 13.19 -0.67
N GLU A 15 9.30 12.08 -1.39
CA GLU A 15 8.22 11.10 -1.50
C GLU A 15 8.11 10.19 -0.27
N GLY A 16 9.20 10.03 0.50
CA GLY A 16 9.24 9.20 1.71
C GLY A 16 9.19 7.69 1.47
N HIS A 17 9.23 7.25 0.21
CA HIS A 17 9.17 5.86 -0.24
C HIS A 17 9.93 5.70 -1.57
N ASP A 18 10.12 4.47 -2.05
CA ASP A 18 10.68 4.22 -3.39
C ASP A 18 9.56 4.27 -4.45
N PRO A 19 9.52 5.29 -5.35
CA PRO A 19 8.42 5.45 -6.31
C PRO A 19 8.37 4.34 -7.36
N ALA A 20 9.52 3.79 -7.77
CA ALA A 20 9.57 2.72 -8.75
C ALA A 20 9.09 1.40 -8.15
N LEU A 21 9.43 1.14 -6.89
CA LEU A 21 8.86 0.04 -6.13
C LEU A 21 7.35 0.21 -5.98
N TRP A 22 6.89 1.40 -5.57
CA TRP A 22 5.47 1.66 -5.38
C TRP A 22 4.65 1.47 -6.65
N HIS A 23 5.16 1.95 -7.80
CA HIS A 23 4.54 1.72 -9.10
C HIS A 23 4.28 0.24 -9.37
N ARG A 24 5.27 -0.63 -9.09
CA ARG A 24 5.12 -2.09 -9.28
C ARG A 24 4.09 -2.68 -8.31
N LEU A 25 4.16 -2.32 -7.03
CA LEU A 25 3.21 -2.80 -6.02
C LEU A 25 1.76 -2.38 -6.36
N ALA A 26 1.59 -1.16 -6.89
CA ALA A 26 0.29 -0.60 -7.21
C ALA A 26 -0.28 -1.10 -8.54
N LEU A 27 0.49 -1.04 -9.63
CA LEU A 27 -0.04 -1.28 -10.97
C LEU A 27 0.18 -2.71 -11.46
N GLU A 28 1.27 -3.36 -11.06
CA GLU A 28 1.55 -4.73 -11.50
C GLU A 28 0.91 -5.76 -10.56
N LEU A 29 0.96 -5.51 -9.24
CA LEU A 29 0.44 -6.43 -8.23
C LEU A 29 -0.94 -6.04 -7.67
N GLY A 30 -1.36 -4.78 -7.82
CA GLY A 30 -2.68 -4.33 -7.34
C GLY A 30 -2.84 -4.30 -5.82
N LEU A 31 -1.75 -4.37 -5.04
CA LEU A 31 -1.82 -4.50 -3.57
C LEU A 31 -2.67 -3.41 -2.89
N PRO A 32 -2.61 -2.13 -3.30
CA PRO A 32 -3.35 -1.08 -2.60
C PRO A 32 -4.87 -1.20 -2.75
N GLY A 33 -5.32 -1.86 -3.83
CA GLY A 33 -6.74 -2.06 -4.14
C GLY A 33 -7.32 -3.35 -3.58
N LEU A 34 -6.55 -4.16 -2.84
CA LEU A 34 -6.99 -5.50 -2.39
C LEU A 34 -8.32 -5.45 -1.64
N ALA A 35 -8.42 -4.61 -0.61
CA ALA A 35 -9.62 -4.46 0.22
C ALA A 35 -10.55 -3.33 -0.24
N VAL A 36 -10.30 -2.75 -1.42
CA VAL A 36 -11.18 -1.73 -2.02
C VAL A 36 -12.30 -2.45 -2.79
N ALA A 37 -13.53 -1.94 -2.72
CA ALA A 37 -14.66 -2.51 -3.42
C ALA A 37 -14.46 -2.49 -4.95
N GLU A 38 -14.99 -3.50 -5.64
CA GLU A 38 -14.86 -3.64 -7.10
C GLU A 38 -15.46 -2.46 -7.88
N GLU A 39 -16.52 -1.83 -7.34
CA GLU A 39 -17.15 -0.64 -7.94
C GLU A 39 -16.20 0.56 -8.05
N TYR A 40 -15.16 0.60 -7.20
CA TYR A 40 -14.10 1.60 -7.22
C TYR A 40 -12.82 1.10 -7.91
N GLY A 41 -12.89 -0.04 -8.61
CA GLY A 41 -11.76 -0.67 -9.29
C GLY A 41 -10.82 -1.47 -8.39
N GLY A 42 -11.24 -1.80 -7.16
CA GLY A 42 -10.51 -2.69 -6.26
C GLY A 42 -10.77 -4.17 -6.53
N ALA A 43 -10.15 -5.03 -5.71
CA ALA A 43 -10.28 -6.49 -5.83
C ALA A 43 -11.35 -7.09 -4.90
N GLY A 44 -12.00 -6.29 -4.06
CA GLY A 44 -13.08 -6.74 -3.17
C GLY A 44 -12.69 -7.81 -2.14
N CYS A 45 -11.39 -7.99 -1.87
CA CYS A 45 -10.90 -8.94 -0.88
C CYS A 45 -11.17 -8.46 0.54
N THR A 46 -10.92 -9.33 1.52
CA THR A 46 -11.09 -8.98 2.92
C THR A 46 -9.83 -8.32 3.49
N ALA A 47 -9.93 -7.84 4.73
CA ALA A 47 -8.77 -7.36 5.47
C ALA A 47 -7.66 -8.42 5.64
N THR A 48 -8.00 -9.71 5.53
CA THR A 48 -7.04 -10.82 5.65
C THR A 48 -6.03 -10.81 4.51
N GLU A 49 -6.48 -10.70 3.26
CA GLU A 49 -5.59 -10.66 2.10
C GLU A 49 -4.68 -9.43 2.14
N LEU A 50 -5.23 -8.27 2.56
CA LEU A 50 -4.44 -7.06 2.73
C LEU A 50 -3.41 -7.19 3.89
N ALA A 51 -3.77 -7.86 4.98
CA ALA A 51 -2.86 -8.12 6.09
C ALA A 51 -1.67 -9.00 5.64
N LEU A 52 -1.93 -10.06 4.87
CA LEU A 52 -0.88 -10.91 4.31
C LEU A 52 0.06 -10.13 3.37
N ALA A 53 -0.49 -9.24 2.54
CA ALA A 53 0.34 -8.35 1.71
C ALA A 53 1.20 -7.41 2.57
N CYS A 54 0.67 -6.89 3.68
CA CYS A 54 1.44 -6.08 4.62
C CYS A 54 2.54 -6.89 5.33
N GLU A 55 2.26 -8.13 5.71
CA GLU A 55 3.25 -9.03 6.33
C GLU A 55 4.43 -9.31 5.38
N GLU A 56 4.16 -9.65 4.12
CA GLU A 56 5.20 -9.96 3.15
C GLU A 56 6.04 -8.73 2.76
N THR A 57 5.40 -7.58 2.58
CA THR A 57 6.10 -6.32 2.29
C THR A 57 6.92 -5.83 3.49
N GLY A 58 6.41 -6.02 4.72
CA GLY A 58 7.13 -5.74 5.96
C GLY A 58 8.31 -6.68 6.20
N ARG A 59 8.14 -7.98 5.97
CA ARG A 59 9.20 -9.00 6.06
C ARG A 59 10.38 -8.67 5.14
N ALA A 60 10.10 -8.13 3.97
CA ALA A 60 11.11 -7.70 3.01
C ALA A 60 11.60 -6.26 3.20
N LEU A 61 11.15 -5.56 4.25
CA LEU A 61 11.46 -4.15 4.57
C LEU A 61 11.32 -3.22 3.36
N LEU A 62 10.21 -3.37 2.62
CA LEU A 62 9.98 -2.56 1.43
C LEU A 62 9.61 -1.12 1.81
N PRO A 63 10.35 -0.09 1.31
CA PRO A 63 9.99 1.30 1.52
C PRO A 63 8.78 1.68 0.66
N SER A 64 7.58 1.33 1.11
CA SER A 64 6.32 1.59 0.41
C SER A 64 5.28 2.26 1.31
N PRO A 65 4.34 3.02 0.73
CA PRO A 65 3.24 3.64 1.47
C PRO A 65 2.03 2.71 1.66
N LEU A 66 2.17 1.39 1.44
CA LEU A 66 1.03 0.44 1.42
C LEU A 66 0.20 0.50 2.72
N LEU A 67 0.84 0.51 3.89
CA LEU A 67 0.14 0.60 5.18
C LEU A 67 -0.64 1.91 5.29
N ALA A 68 0.01 3.04 5.01
CA ALA A 68 -0.60 4.35 5.15
C ALA A 68 -1.78 4.55 4.16
N THR A 69 -1.70 3.95 2.99
CA THR A 69 -2.70 4.10 1.93
C THR A 69 -3.81 3.07 2.04
N ALA A 70 -3.50 1.78 1.92
CA ALA A 70 -4.49 0.72 1.79
C ALA A 70 -5.13 0.30 3.13
N VAL A 71 -4.39 0.41 4.24
CA VAL A 71 -4.89 0.02 5.57
C VAL A 71 -5.48 1.21 6.33
N LEU A 72 -4.95 2.43 6.13
CA LEU A 72 -5.42 3.62 6.85
C LEU A 72 -6.29 4.52 5.98
N ALA A 73 -5.74 5.10 4.90
CA ALA A 73 -6.45 6.11 4.13
C ALA A 73 -7.69 5.57 3.40
N ALA A 74 -7.59 4.43 2.70
CA ALA A 74 -8.69 3.88 1.93
C ALA A 74 -9.90 3.51 2.82
N PRO A 75 -9.74 2.75 3.92
CA PRO A 75 -10.87 2.46 4.82
C PRO A 75 -11.45 3.70 5.48
N LEU A 76 -10.62 4.71 5.78
CA LEU A 76 -11.09 5.99 6.33
C LEU A 76 -11.96 6.73 5.32
N ILE A 77 -11.56 6.79 4.05
CA ILE A 77 -12.35 7.39 2.97
C ILE A 77 -13.62 6.59 2.73
N THR A 78 -13.58 5.25 2.74
CA THR A 78 -14.80 4.44 2.61
C THR A 78 -15.78 4.69 3.76
N ALA A 79 -15.28 4.88 4.99
CA ALA A 79 -16.12 5.08 6.16
C ALA A 79 -16.69 6.50 6.27
N LEU A 80 -15.92 7.52 5.88
CA LEU A 80 -16.20 8.93 6.19
C LEU A 80 -16.19 9.86 4.96
N GLY A 81 -15.83 9.34 3.80
CA GLY A 81 -15.69 10.10 2.57
C GLY A 81 -17.03 10.49 1.97
N THR A 82 -16.96 11.47 1.07
CA THR A 82 -18.07 11.90 0.21
C THR A 82 -18.00 11.19 -1.14
N PRO A 83 -19.07 11.19 -1.94
CA PRO A 83 -19.07 10.61 -3.28
C PRO A 83 -18.11 11.29 -4.28
N GLU A 84 -17.66 12.52 -3.99
CA GLU A 84 -16.69 13.31 -4.77
C GLU A 84 -15.24 13.14 -4.30
#